data_AF-A0A1M6VGX1-F1
#
_entry.id   AF-A0A1M6VGX1-F1
#
_cell.length_a   1.000
_cell.length_b   1.000
_cell.length_c   1.000
_cell.angle_alpha   90.00
_cell.angle_beta   90.00
_cell.angle_gamma   90.00
#
_symmetry.space_group_name_H-M   'P 1'
#
loop_
_entity.id
_entity.type
_entity.pdbx_description
1 polymer ?
#
loop_
_entity_poly.entity_id
_entity_poly.type
_entity_poly.pdbx_seq_one_letter_code
_entity_poly.pdbx_strand_id
1 'polypeptide(L)'
;MLGIQQKKGSSDRLCGRLVVYARIAPSAMKDGDSRRFPFGSMVRNGILAVRGEFEKNGTIKHFMQREMGTSVDQGISNLIEHIKETGGELPDGVDADTFRERLEELSSMEIIPVPAKIMFYNNEEEILQENADVYYVGEFTGMSQAHLCITSVPILYQAQYREQQNAEEQAYINELLSQIESNDLISSKTDSGEFLPGNGNLLSFVGELQELLERQVVPFLLYQAVGEELFQRCLDRFYKFMEPYKEQKDVQQIGLSICQLRADENNAKERSRLELLCKKVGAMYHERFELLPDIQKQLADLEKES
;
A
#
# COMPACT_ATOMS: atom_id res chain seq x y z
N MET A 1 -3.37 15.82 29.14
CA MET A 1 -3.77 14.73 28.23
C MET A 1 -4.84 13.91 28.93
N LEU A 2 -6.02 13.74 28.32
CA LEU A 2 -7.05 12.80 28.81
C LEU A 2 -6.37 11.44 28.99
N GLY A 3 -6.56 10.76 30.13
CA GLY A 3 -5.86 9.51 30.51
C GLY A 3 -6.18 8.28 29.65
N ILE A 4 -6.23 8.45 28.33
CA ILE A 4 -6.49 7.45 27.31
C ILE A 4 -5.27 6.54 27.22
N GLN A 5 -5.49 5.24 27.33
CA GLN A 5 -4.45 4.22 27.29
C GLN A 5 -4.60 3.37 26.03
N GLN A 6 -3.56 3.29 25.20
CA GLN A 6 -3.49 2.28 24.16
C GLN A 6 -3.19 0.92 24.81
N LYS A 7 -4.15 0.01 24.76
CA LYS A 7 -4.07 -1.33 25.34
C LYS A 7 -3.50 -2.35 24.37
N LYS A 8 -3.69 -2.14 23.07
CA LYS A 8 -3.23 -3.00 21.98
C LYS A 8 -2.98 -2.16 20.73
N GLY A 9 -1.99 -2.58 19.93
CA GLY A 9 -1.59 -1.87 18.72
C GLY A 9 -0.24 -1.18 18.85
N SER A 10 0.17 -0.50 17.79
CA SER A 10 1.38 0.34 17.77
C SER A 10 1.01 1.76 17.36
N SER A 11 1.47 2.77 18.11
CA SER A 11 1.25 4.17 17.76
C SER A 11 1.92 4.56 16.45
N ASP A 12 3.03 3.89 16.11
CA ASP A 12 3.85 4.20 14.94
C ASP A 12 3.39 3.46 13.68
N ARG A 13 2.55 2.44 13.87
CA ARG A 13 2.00 1.63 12.77
C ARG A 13 0.59 1.18 13.13
N LEU A 14 -0.37 2.05 12.88
CA LEU A 14 -1.78 1.80 13.13
C LEU A 14 -2.34 0.81 12.07
N CYS A 15 -3.21 -0.10 12.49
CA CYS A 15 -3.69 -1.18 11.63
C CYS A 15 -4.98 -0.85 10.85
N GLY A 16 -5.48 0.38 10.93
CA GLY A 16 -6.70 0.83 10.24
C GLY A 16 -8.01 0.29 10.84
N ARG A 17 -7.95 -0.50 11.92
CA ARG A 17 -9.10 -1.00 12.67
C ARG A 17 -8.96 -0.58 14.12
N LEU A 18 -10.00 0.01 14.67
CA LEU A 18 -9.98 0.61 15.99
C LEU A 18 -11.11 0.06 16.85
N VAL A 19 -10.83 -0.25 18.12
CA VAL A 19 -11.84 -0.40 19.17
C VAL A 19 -11.53 0.57 20.30
N VAL A 20 -12.50 1.40 20.66
CA VAL A 20 -12.40 2.33 21.79
C VAL A 20 -13.46 1.95 22.82
N TYR A 21 -13.08 1.82 24.08
CA TYR A 21 -14.02 1.47 25.12
C TYR A 21 -13.80 2.24 26.42
N ALA A 22 -14.90 2.39 27.17
CA ALA A 22 -14.99 3.01 28.48
C ALA A 22 -15.66 2.05 29.47
N ARG A 23 -15.29 2.16 30.75
CA ARG A 23 -16.05 1.52 31.84
C ARG A 23 -17.05 2.52 32.40
N ILE A 24 -18.27 2.05 32.65
CA ILE A 24 -19.37 2.85 33.18
C ILE A 24 -19.61 2.42 34.62
N ALA A 25 -19.46 3.35 35.55
CA ALA A 25 -19.65 3.08 36.96
C ALA A 25 -21.11 2.66 37.26
N PRO A 26 -21.36 1.75 38.20
CA PRO A 26 -22.72 1.30 38.53
C PRO A 26 -23.65 2.42 39.02
N SER A 27 -23.09 3.50 39.60
CA SER A 27 -23.83 4.70 40.00
C SER A 27 -24.43 5.44 38.80
N ALA A 28 -23.72 5.46 37.66
CA ALA A 28 -24.16 6.07 36.41
C ALA A 28 -25.40 5.39 35.81
N MET A 29 -25.62 4.10 36.13
CA MET A 29 -26.78 3.32 35.68
C MET A 29 -27.98 3.42 36.63
N LYS A 30 -27.75 3.91 37.86
CA LYS A 30 -28.75 4.01 38.94
C LYS A 30 -29.37 5.39 39.07
N ASP A 31 -28.69 6.45 38.64
CA ASP A 31 -29.31 7.76 38.53
C ASP A 31 -30.43 7.70 37.47
N GLY A 32 -31.62 8.21 37.82
CA GLY A 32 -32.87 8.08 37.06
C GLY A 32 -32.90 8.65 35.64
N ASP A 33 -31.73 8.98 35.07
CA ASP A 33 -31.52 9.34 33.66
C ASP A 33 -31.50 8.14 32.71
N SER A 34 -31.58 6.90 33.22
CA SER A 34 -31.85 5.70 32.41
C SER A 34 -33.16 5.79 31.60
N ARG A 35 -34.05 6.73 31.94
CA ARG A 35 -35.26 7.08 31.15
C ARG A 35 -35.08 8.25 30.17
N ARG A 36 -33.97 9.00 30.22
CA ARG A 36 -33.73 10.19 29.38
C ARG A 36 -32.59 10.02 28.37
N PHE A 37 -31.66 9.11 28.61
CA PHE A 37 -30.61 8.83 27.64
C PHE A 37 -31.04 7.73 26.65
N PRO A 38 -31.18 8.04 25.33
CA PRO A 38 -31.66 7.08 24.32
C PRO A 38 -30.71 5.91 24.06
N PHE A 39 -29.59 5.85 24.78
CA PHE A 39 -28.45 4.97 24.55
C PHE A 39 -28.17 4.04 25.75
N GLY A 40 -29.06 3.96 26.75
CA GLY A 40 -28.86 3.07 27.92
C GLY A 40 -28.73 1.58 27.56
N SER A 41 -29.34 1.15 26.45
CA SER A 41 -29.21 -0.21 25.90
C SER A 41 -27.85 -0.51 25.27
N MET A 42 -26.99 0.50 25.10
CA MET A 42 -25.69 0.42 24.45
C MET A 42 -24.56 -0.06 25.38
N VAL A 43 -24.82 -0.13 26.69
CA VAL A 43 -23.85 -0.58 27.69
C VAL A 43 -24.14 -2.01 28.10
N ARG A 44 -23.14 -2.89 27.99
CA ARG A 44 -23.21 -4.28 28.47
C ARG A 44 -22.13 -4.54 29.50
N ASN A 45 -22.53 -5.11 30.65
CA ASN A 45 -21.63 -5.42 31.76
C ASN A 45 -20.74 -4.24 32.20
N GLY A 46 -21.27 -3.02 32.13
CA GLY A 46 -20.53 -1.80 32.46
C GLY A 46 -19.51 -1.37 31.41
N ILE A 47 -19.53 -1.93 30.20
CA ILE A 47 -18.66 -1.57 29.08
C ILE A 47 -19.48 -0.84 28.01
N LEU A 48 -18.97 0.31 27.59
CA LEU A 48 -19.42 1.02 26.40
C LEU A 48 -18.28 1.05 25.39
N ALA A 49 -18.50 0.52 24.20
CA ALA A 49 -17.46 0.39 23.18
C ALA A 49 -17.94 0.83 21.79
N VAL A 50 -17.02 1.39 21.01
CA VAL A 50 -17.19 1.68 19.59
C VAL A 50 -16.07 1.04 18.78
N ARG A 51 -16.39 0.64 17.56
CA ARG A 51 -15.45 0.09 16.58
C ARG A 51 -15.42 0.95 15.34
N GLY A 52 -14.24 1.37 14.94
CA GLY A 52 -13.96 2.08 13.69
C GLY A 52 -13.25 1.19 12.68
N GLU A 53 -13.62 1.32 11.41
CA GLU A 53 -12.94 0.64 10.29
C GLU A 53 -12.54 1.67 9.24
N PHE A 54 -11.22 1.82 9.08
CA PHE A 54 -10.57 2.86 8.28
C PHE A 54 -9.67 2.28 7.19
N GLU A 55 -9.50 0.96 7.14
CA GLU A 55 -8.91 0.26 6.00
C GLU A 55 -9.71 0.60 4.73
N LYS A 56 -8.99 0.86 3.63
CA LYS A 56 -9.45 1.50 2.38
C LYS A 56 -10.86 1.08 1.94
N ASN A 57 -11.87 1.83 2.39
CA ASN A 57 -13.16 1.96 1.71
C ASN A 57 -13.10 3.26 0.90
N GLY A 58 -13.38 3.14 -0.40
CA GLY A 58 -13.21 4.21 -1.38
C GLY A 58 -13.84 5.54 -0.98
N THR A 59 -13.33 6.59 -1.61
CA THR A 59 -13.85 7.97 -1.65
C THR A 59 -15.35 8.03 -1.37
N ILE A 60 -15.85 9.02 -0.61
CA ILE A 60 -17.26 9.28 -0.20
C ILE A 60 -18.32 8.67 -1.14
N LYS A 61 -18.14 8.85 -2.45
CA LYS A 61 -18.90 8.23 -3.53
C LYS A 61 -19.16 6.72 -3.34
N HIS A 62 -18.14 5.93 -3.03
CA HIS A 62 -18.21 4.50 -2.79
C HIS A 62 -18.92 4.14 -1.47
N PHE A 63 -18.72 4.90 -0.39
CA PHE A 63 -19.45 4.69 0.86
C PHE A 63 -20.95 4.95 0.68
N MET A 64 -21.32 6.06 0.05
CA MET A 64 -22.71 6.40 -0.23
C MET A 64 -23.37 5.41 -1.20
N GLN A 65 -22.66 4.97 -2.24
CA GLN A 65 -23.15 3.94 -3.16
C GLN A 65 -23.38 2.59 -2.48
N ARG A 66 -22.54 2.24 -1.49
CA ARG A 66 -22.60 0.95 -0.78
C ARG A 66 -23.68 0.91 0.29
N GLU A 67 -23.86 1.99 1.06
CA GLU A 67 -24.85 2.04 2.15
C GLU A 67 -26.23 2.51 1.69
N MET A 68 -26.33 3.38 0.67
CA MET A 68 -27.64 3.89 0.19
C MET A 68 -28.21 3.16 -1.02
N GLY A 69 -27.42 2.31 -1.69
CA GLY A 69 -27.87 1.55 -2.86
C GLY A 69 -28.24 2.44 -4.05
N THR A 70 -27.48 2.32 -5.14
CA THR A 70 -27.58 3.12 -6.38
C THR A 70 -27.19 4.60 -6.27
N SER A 71 -26.83 5.18 -7.42
CA SER A 71 -26.15 6.47 -7.58
C SER A 71 -26.70 7.57 -6.66
N VAL A 72 -25.80 8.36 -6.06
CA VAL A 72 -26.12 9.53 -5.21
C VAL A 72 -27.12 10.46 -5.90
N ASP A 73 -27.04 10.60 -7.21
CA ASP A 73 -27.98 11.40 -8.01
C ASP A 73 -29.42 10.87 -8.00
N GLN A 74 -29.60 9.54 -7.97
CA GLN A 74 -30.92 8.90 -7.91
C GLN A 74 -31.51 8.92 -6.50
N GLY A 75 -30.67 8.72 -5.47
CA GLY A 75 -31.10 8.80 -4.06
C GLY A 75 -31.58 10.21 -3.68
N ILE A 76 -30.89 11.25 -4.15
CA ILE A 76 -31.27 12.65 -3.91
C ILE A 76 -32.54 13.02 -4.69
N SER A 77 -32.68 12.55 -5.93
CA SER A 77 -33.88 12.78 -6.74
C SER A 77 -35.12 12.15 -6.08
N ASN A 78 -34.99 10.92 -5.57
CA ASN A 78 -36.06 10.23 -4.86
C ASN A 78 -36.41 10.90 -3.52
N LEU A 79 -35.43 11.46 -2.79
CA LEU A 79 -35.68 12.19 -1.54
C LEU A 79 -36.44 13.51 -1.80
N ILE A 80 -36.08 14.22 -2.87
CA ILE A 80 -36.75 15.46 -3.31
C ILE A 80 -38.18 15.16 -3.81
N GLU A 81 -38.37 14.07 -4.56
CA GLU A 81 -39.70 13.61 -4.96
C GLU A 81 -40.55 13.22 -3.75
N HIS A 82 -40.00 12.50 -2.76
CA HIS A 82 -40.74 12.14 -1.55
C HIS A 82 -41.16 13.35 -0.70
N ILE A 83 -40.33 14.39 -0.62
CA ILE A 83 -40.67 15.63 0.12
C ILE A 83 -41.77 16.40 -0.61
N LYS A 84 -41.75 16.42 -1.95
CA LYS A 84 -42.82 17.01 -2.78
C LYS A 84 -44.13 16.23 -2.71
N GLU A 85 -44.07 14.89 -2.69
CA GLU A 85 -45.26 14.03 -2.57
C GLU A 85 -45.90 14.08 -1.18
N THR A 86 -45.11 14.30 -0.12
CA THR A 86 -45.62 14.37 1.26
C THR A 86 -46.16 15.76 1.62
N GLY A 87 -46.14 16.72 0.68
CA GLY A 87 -46.70 18.05 0.89
C GLY A 87 -45.95 18.93 1.90
N GLY A 88 -44.66 18.66 2.12
CA GLY A 88 -43.81 19.49 2.97
C GLY A 88 -43.24 20.66 2.18
N GLU A 89 -43.57 21.89 2.58
CA GLU A 89 -42.91 23.08 2.04
C GLU A 89 -41.42 23.06 2.45
N LEU A 90 -40.53 23.11 1.45
CA LEU A 90 -39.12 23.37 1.67
C LEU A 90 -38.97 24.78 2.28
N PRO A 91 -38.03 25.01 3.21
CA PRO A 91 -37.83 26.33 3.81
C PRO A 91 -37.65 27.41 2.73
N ASP A 92 -38.37 28.52 2.86
CA ASP A 92 -38.32 29.62 1.89
C ASP A 92 -36.88 30.08 1.62
N GLY A 93 -36.47 30.01 0.36
CA GLY A 93 -35.18 30.52 -0.12
C GLY A 93 -34.10 29.47 -0.42
N VAL A 94 -34.42 28.18 -0.37
CA VAL A 94 -33.47 27.12 -0.76
C VAL A 94 -33.70 26.74 -2.23
N ASP A 95 -32.97 27.40 -3.14
CA ASP A 95 -32.94 27.00 -4.55
C ASP A 95 -32.21 25.67 -4.70
N ALA A 96 -32.67 24.80 -5.60
CA ALA A 96 -32.10 23.46 -5.79
C ALA A 96 -30.62 23.54 -6.20
N ASP A 97 -30.25 24.60 -6.92
CA ASP A 97 -28.87 24.86 -7.33
C ASP A 97 -28.03 25.42 -6.18
N THR A 98 -28.58 26.21 -5.24
CA THR A 98 -27.85 26.62 -4.02
C THR A 98 -27.63 25.42 -3.09
N PHE A 99 -28.56 24.46 -3.09
CA PHE A 99 -28.40 23.23 -2.33
C PHE A 99 -27.33 22.32 -2.95
N ARG A 100 -27.25 22.25 -4.29
CA ARG A 100 -26.16 21.58 -5.01
C ARG A 100 -24.81 22.23 -4.78
N GLU A 101 -24.71 23.56 -4.90
CA GLU A 101 -23.46 24.29 -4.63
C GLU A 101 -23.01 24.10 -3.18
N ARG A 102 -23.92 24.15 -2.20
CA ARG A 102 -23.58 23.83 -0.80
C ARG A 102 -23.19 22.37 -0.61
N LEU A 103 -23.76 21.43 -1.39
CA LEU A 103 -23.36 20.03 -1.36
C LEU A 103 -21.97 19.83 -1.99
N GLU A 104 -21.64 20.57 -3.05
CA GLU A 104 -20.32 20.60 -3.68
C GLU A 104 -19.27 21.24 -2.75
N GLU A 105 -19.63 22.30 -2.02
CA GLU A 105 -18.83 22.89 -0.94
C GLU A 105 -18.63 21.90 0.23
N LEU A 106 -19.66 21.14 0.61
CA LEU A 106 -19.54 20.07 1.61
C LEU A 106 -18.76 18.85 1.08
N SER A 107 -18.73 18.64 -0.25
CA SER A 107 -17.93 17.58 -0.90
C SER A 107 -16.46 17.98 -1.07
N SER A 108 -16.16 19.27 -1.10
CA SER A 108 -14.81 19.84 -1.18
C SER A 108 -14.21 20.18 0.18
N MET A 109 -15.03 20.32 1.23
CA MET A 109 -14.55 20.09 2.59
C MET A 109 -14.23 18.59 2.74
N GLU A 110 -13.02 18.27 3.20
CA GLU A 110 -12.68 16.94 3.73
C GLU A 110 -13.45 16.70 5.03
N ILE A 111 -14.78 16.55 4.94
CA ILE A 111 -15.61 16.15 6.06
C ILE A 111 -15.25 14.70 6.34
N ILE A 112 -14.76 14.45 7.55
CA ILE A 112 -14.35 13.15 8.05
C ILE A 112 -15.63 12.42 8.49
N PRO A 113 -16.21 11.50 7.70
CA PRO A 113 -17.22 10.61 8.26
C PRO A 113 -16.53 9.77 9.32
N VAL A 114 -17.14 9.66 10.50
CA VAL A 114 -16.64 8.83 11.60
C VAL A 114 -17.37 7.49 11.52
N PRO A 115 -16.81 6.45 10.87
CA PRO A 115 -17.43 5.12 10.77
C PRO A 115 -17.27 4.36 12.09
N ALA A 116 -17.64 4.97 13.23
CA ALA A 116 -17.60 4.32 14.52
C ALA A 116 -18.97 3.71 14.83
N LYS A 117 -19.07 2.38 14.81
CA LYS A 117 -20.27 1.64 15.20
C LYS A 117 -20.18 1.24 16.66
N ILE A 118 -21.27 1.37 17.40
CA ILE A 118 -21.34 0.88 18.78
C ILE A 118 -21.33 -0.65 18.76
N MET A 119 -20.45 -1.23 19.56
CA MET A 119 -20.27 -2.68 19.65
C MET A 119 -20.55 -3.17 21.07
N PHE A 120 -21.04 -4.40 21.14
CA PHE A 120 -21.46 -5.02 22.39
C PHE A 120 -20.46 -6.10 22.80
N TYR A 121 -19.70 -5.82 23.85
CA TYR A 121 -18.75 -6.76 24.44
C TYR A 121 -19.19 -7.16 25.85
N ASN A 122 -18.86 -8.38 26.27
CA ASN A 122 -19.22 -8.89 27.58
C ASN A 122 -18.13 -8.65 28.63
N ASN A 123 -16.87 -8.61 28.19
CA ASN A 123 -15.68 -8.40 29.02
C ASN A 123 -14.55 -7.74 28.22
N GLU A 124 -13.49 -7.32 28.91
CA GLU A 124 -12.34 -6.63 28.31
C GLU A 124 -11.47 -7.59 27.50
N GLU A 125 -11.39 -8.86 27.91
CA GLU A 125 -10.62 -9.89 27.21
C GLU A 125 -11.13 -10.11 25.77
N GLU A 126 -12.44 -10.06 25.56
CA GLU A 126 -13.09 -10.14 24.25
C GLU A 126 -12.63 -9.00 23.33
N ILE A 127 -12.52 -7.78 23.87
CA ILE A 127 -12.02 -6.61 23.14
C ILE A 127 -10.55 -6.79 22.75
N LEU A 128 -9.73 -7.31 23.66
CA LEU A 128 -8.29 -7.52 23.42
C LEU A 128 -8.01 -8.64 22.40
N GLN A 129 -8.95 -9.55 22.18
CA GLN A 129 -8.83 -10.60 21.16
C GLN A 129 -9.11 -10.09 19.73
N GLU A 130 -9.82 -8.97 19.58
CA GLU A 130 -10.13 -8.38 18.27
C GLU A 130 -8.85 -7.99 17.52
N ASN A 131 -8.83 -8.21 16.20
CA ASN A 131 -7.73 -7.78 15.34
C ASN A 131 -7.89 -6.28 15.01
N ALA A 132 -7.63 -5.44 16.02
CA ALA A 132 -7.74 -3.98 15.98
C ALA A 132 -6.77 -3.34 16.99
N ASP A 133 -6.47 -2.05 16.78
CA ASP A 133 -5.89 -1.18 17.79
C ASP A 133 -6.93 -0.90 18.87
N VAL A 134 -6.56 -1.03 20.14
CA VAL A 134 -7.51 -0.93 21.27
C VAL A 134 -7.14 0.22 22.18
N TYR A 135 -8.09 1.12 22.42
CA TYR A 135 -7.94 2.26 23.32
C TYR A 135 -8.95 2.23 24.46
N TYR A 136 -8.45 2.39 25.68
CA TYR A 136 -9.25 2.56 26.88
C TYR A 136 -9.29 4.03 27.28
N VAL A 137 -10.48 4.62 27.33
CA VAL A 137 -10.65 6.06 27.63
C VAL A 137 -10.87 6.37 29.11
N GLY A 138 -11.07 5.35 29.95
CA GLY A 138 -11.25 5.49 31.40
C GLY A 138 -12.59 5.00 31.92
N GLU A 139 -12.80 5.25 33.21
CA GLU A 139 -14.05 4.97 33.92
C GLU A 139 -14.86 6.26 34.10
N PHE A 140 -16.16 6.19 33.81
CA PHE A 140 -17.05 7.34 33.80
C PHE A 140 -18.28 7.11 34.70
N THR A 141 -18.65 8.16 35.43
CA THR A 141 -19.89 8.22 36.22
C THR A 141 -21.06 8.82 35.44
N GLY A 142 -20.81 9.39 34.24
CA GLY A 142 -21.83 9.99 33.37
C GLY A 142 -21.77 9.44 31.95
N MET A 143 -22.91 8.98 31.44
CA MET A 143 -23.03 8.33 30.12
C MET A 143 -22.71 9.27 28.96
N SER A 144 -23.17 10.53 29.01
CA SER A 144 -22.90 11.52 27.97
C SER A 144 -21.41 11.79 27.80
N GLN A 145 -20.68 11.85 28.92
CA GLN A 145 -19.24 12.12 28.94
C GLN A 145 -18.48 10.94 28.35
N ALA A 146 -18.83 9.71 28.76
CA ALA A 146 -18.26 8.50 28.20
C ALA A 146 -18.49 8.43 26.69
N HIS A 147 -19.72 8.67 26.24
CA HIS A 147 -20.09 8.65 24.82
C HIS A 147 -19.30 9.68 23.99
N LEU A 148 -19.19 10.93 24.47
CA LEU A 148 -18.38 11.94 23.79
C LEU A 148 -16.92 11.47 23.66
N CYS A 149 -16.31 10.98 24.75
CA CYS A 149 -14.92 10.54 24.74
C CYS A 149 -14.69 9.36 23.78
N ILE A 150 -15.53 8.31 23.81
CA ILE A 150 -15.34 7.16 22.92
C ILE A 150 -15.58 7.52 21.45
N THR A 151 -16.42 8.51 21.14
CA THR A 151 -16.68 8.95 19.76
C THR A 151 -15.62 9.92 19.21
N SER A 152 -14.91 10.65 20.07
CA SER A 152 -13.83 11.56 19.64
C SER A 152 -12.53 10.84 19.28
N VAL A 153 -12.18 9.75 19.98
CA VAL A 153 -10.92 9.01 19.70
C VAL A 153 -10.85 8.45 18.27
N PRO A 154 -11.93 7.88 17.70
CA PRO A 154 -11.95 7.49 16.29
C PRO A 154 -11.57 8.59 15.31
N ILE A 155 -11.95 9.84 15.57
CA ILE A 155 -11.61 11.00 14.72
C ILE A 155 -10.09 11.23 14.75
N LEU A 156 -9.50 11.25 15.94
CA LEU A 156 -8.06 11.44 16.12
C LEU A 156 -7.27 10.30 15.50
N TYR A 157 -7.71 9.06 15.72
CA TYR A 157 -7.11 7.87 15.14
C TYR A 157 -7.13 7.91 13.61
N GLN A 158 -8.27 8.29 13.02
CA GLN A 158 -8.41 8.38 11.57
C GLN A 158 -7.47 9.41 10.95
N ALA A 159 -7.31 10.57 11.59
CA ALA A 159 -6.35 11.59 11.16
C ALA A 159 -4.92 11.06 11.18
N GLN A 160 -4.50 10.43 12.29
CA GLN A 160 -3.17 9.86 12.44
C GLN A 160 -2.91 8.70 11.48
N TYR A 161 -3.87 7.80 11.30
CA TYR A 161 -3.77 6.68 10.36
C TYR A 161 -3.60 7.17 8.91
N ARG A 162 -4.35 8.21 8.50
CA ARG A 162 -4.19 8.82 7.19
C ARG A 162 -2.84 9.50 7.01
N GLU A 163 -2.35 10.19 8.03
CA GLU A 163 -1.02 10.80 7.98
C GLU A 163 0.08 9.73 7.80
N GLN A 164 -0.02 8.60 8.50
CA GLN A 164 0.88 7.45 8.34
C GLN A 164 0.78 6.87 6.92
N GLN A 165 -0.43 6.65 6.40
CA GLN A 165 -0.63 6.15 5.04
C GLN A 165 -0.09 7.11 3.98
N ASN A 166 -0.33 8.42 4.12
CA ASN A 166 0.18 9.43 3.20
C ASN A 166 1.71 9.52 3.26
N ALA A 167 2.30 9.40 4.45
CA ALA A 167 3.76 9.39 4.61
C ALA A 167 4.38 8.12 4.00
N GLU A 168 3.76 6.96 4.16
CA GLU A 168 4.16 5.70 3.48
C GLU A 168 4.05 5.85 1.96
N GLU A 169 2.94 6.39 1.45
CA GLU A 169 2.72 6.62 0.02
C GLU A 169 3.72 7.65 -0.54
N GLN A 170 4.00 8.74 0.17
CA GLN A 170 5.02 9.72 -0.22
C GLN A 170 6.43 9.15 -0.15
N ALA A 171 6.76 8.34 0.86
CA ALA A 171 8.04 7.66 0.94
C ALA A 171 8.23 6.70 -0.24
N TYR A 172 7.18 5.96 -0.60
CA TYR A 172 7.18 5.10 -1.78
C TYR A 172 7.30 5.90 -3.09
N ILE A 173 6.57 7.03 -3.24
CA ILE A 173 6.74 7.93 -4.39
C ILE A 173 8.15 8.49 -4.45
N ASN A 174 8.71 8.93 -3.32
CA ASN A 174 10.07 9.44 -3.25
C ASN A 174 11.09 8.34 -3.54
N GLU A 175 10.83 7.10 -3.14
CA GLU A 175 11.64 5.95 -3.51
C GLU A 175 11.59 5.72 -5.02
N LEU A 176 10.39 5.69 -5.63
CA LEU A 176 10.21 5.59 -7.08
C LEU A 176 10.88 6.76 -7.82
N LEU A 177 10.72 7.98 -7.35
CA LEU A 177 11.37 9.17 -7.92
C LEU A 177 12.87 9.09 -7.73
N SER A 178 13.38 8.67 -6.58
CA SER A 178 14.82 8.47 -6.37
C SER A 178 15.37 7.37 -7.28
N GLN A 179 14.59 6.35 -7.62
CA GLN A 179 14.96 5.32 -8.59
C GLN A 179 14.93 5.87 -10.03
N ILE A 180 14.03 6.79 -10.35
CA ILE A 180 13.95 7.49 -11.65
C ILE A 180 15.05 8.55 -11.79
N GLU A 181 15.36 9.29 -10.73
CA GLU A 181 16.50 10.21 -10.64
C GLU A 181 17.82 9.43 -10.59
N SER A 182 17.82 8.23 -10.00
CA SER A 182 18.90 7.27 -10.18
C SER A 182 18.89 6.69 -11.59
N ASN A 183 17.78 6.72 -12.33
CA ASN A 183 17.78 6.38 -13.76
C ASN A 183 18.43 7.49 -14.61
N ASP A 184 18.83 8.61 -14.00
CA ASP A 184 19.82 9.56 -14.51
C ASP A 184 21.28 9.06 -14.32
N LEU A 185 21.46 7.77 -13.99
CA LEU A 185 22.72 7.00 -14.05
C LEU A 185 23.39 6.97 -15.44
N ILE A 186 22.86 7.69 -16.43
CA ILE A 186 23.52 7.90 -17.72
C ILE A 186 24.60 9.00 -17.63
N SER A 187 24.74 9.76 -16.54
CA SER A 187 25.78 10.81 -16.50
C SER A 187 26.52 11.14 -15.21
N SER A 188 26.48 10.29 -14.17
CA SER A 188 27.47 10.43 -13.09
C SER A 188 28.32 9.17 -12.99
N LYS A 189 29.60 9.32 -13.35
CA LYS A 189 30.66 8.38 -13.02
C LYS A 189 30.53 7.98 -11.56
N THR A 190 30.09 6.75 -11.30
CA THR A 190 30.27 6.14 -9.99
C THR A 190 31.75 5.81 -9.84
N ASP A 191 32.47 6.67 -9.12
CA ASP A 191 33.85 6.46 -8.67
C ASP A 191 34.01 5.21 -7.75
N SER A 192 32.97 4.39 -7.57
CA SER A 192 32.94 3.20 -6.72
C SER A 192 33.16 1.87 -7.44
N GLY A 193 33.21 1.84 -8.78
CA GLY A 193 33.45 0.59 -9.52
C GLY A 193 32.38 -0.50 -9.34
N GLU A 194 31.17 -0.12 -8.92
CA GLU A 194 30.06 -1.07 -8.74
C GLU A 194 29.25 -1.23 -10.04
N PHE A 195 29.20 -2.47 -10.55
CA PHE A 195 28.49 -2.82 -11.79
C PHE A 195 27.07 -3.36 -11.58
N LEU A 196 26.64 -3.50 -10.32
CA LEU A 196 25.29 -3.93 -9.92
C LEU A 196 24.74 -2.96 -8.87
N PRO A 197 23.43 -2.74 -8.81
CA PRO A 197 22.81 -1.82 -7.87
C PRO A 197 22.90 -2.35 -6.43
N GLY A 198 23.88 -1.87 -5.67
CA GLY A 198 24.02 -2.11 -4.23
C GLY A 198 24.12 -3.59 -3.82
N ASN A 199 23.59 -3.89 -2.62
CA ASN A 199 23.53 -5.24 -2.02
C ASN A 199 22.21 -5.98 -2.31
N GLY A 200 21.39 -5.47 -3.24
CA GLY A 200 20.10 -6.08 -3.60
C GLY A 200 20.25 -7.35 -4.43
N ASN A 201 19.15 -8.08 -4.60
CA ASN A 201 19.02 -9.21 -5.52
C ASN A 201 17.95 -8.90 -6.59
N LEU A 202 17.73 -9.84 -7.51
CA LEU A 202 16.75 -9.67 -8.59
C LEU A 202 15.33 -9.35 -8.10
N LEU A 203 14.91 -9.77 -6.89
CA LEU A 203 13.57 -9.47 -6.34
C LEU A 203 13.41 -8.01 -5.93
N SER A 204 14.51 -7.37 -5.52
CA SER A 204 14.56 -5.95 -5.18
C SER A 204 14.86 -5.04 -6.38
N PHE A 205 15.12 -5.62 -7.55
CA PHE A 205 15.52 -4.87 -8.73
C PHE A 205 14.30 -4.36 -9.50
N VAL A 206 14.15 -3.04 -9.57
CA VAL A 206 13.09 -2.40 -10.36
C VAL A 206 13.75 -1.66 -11.52
N GLY A 207 13.64 -2.20 -12.73
CA GLY A 207 14.25 -1.64 -13.92
C GLY A 207 14.28 -2.59 -15.11
N GLU A 208 14.78 -2.12 -16.26
CA GLU A 208 14.93 -2.93 -17.46
C GLU A 208 16.14 -3.88 -17.33
N LEU A 209 15.89 -5.15 -16.98
CA LEU A 209 16.94 -6.15 -16.76
C LEU A 209 17.82 -6.35 -18.00
N GLN A 210 17.24 -6.29 -19.19
CA GLN A 210 18.01 -6.38 -20.44
C GLN A 210 19.04 -5.25 -20.55
N GLU A 211 18.64 -4.01 -20.24
CA GLU A 211 19.54 -2.86 -20.31
C GLU A 211 20.65 -2.93 -19.27
N LEU A 212 20.33 -3.38 -18.04
CA LEU A 212 21.33 -3.61 -16.99
C LEU A 212 22.39 -4.61 -17.46
N LEU A 213 21.96 -5.73 -18.05
CA LEU A 213 22.85 -6.77 -18.53
C LEU A 213 23.73 -6.27 -19.68
N GLU A 214 23.13 -5.69 -20.72
CA GLU A 214 23.84 -5.28 -21.93
C GLU A 214 24.76 -4.06 -21.73
N ARG A 215 24.37 -3.09 -20.88
CA ARG A 215 25.11 -1.83 -20.74
C ARG A 215 26.08 -1.79 -19.58
N GLN A 216 25.82 -2.55 -18.51
CA GLN A 216 26.62 -2.47 -17.29
C GLN A 216 27.32 -3.80 -17.00
N VAL A 217 26.57 -4.90 -16.87
CA VAL A 217 27.13 -6.19 -16.45
C VAL A 217 28.08 -6.78 -17.48
N VAL A 218 27.64 -6.88 -18.74
CA VAL A 218 28.44 -7.46 -19.82
C VAL A 218 29.70 -6.63 -20.09
N PRO A 219 29.64 -5.31 -20.30
CA PRO A 219 30.84 -4.51 -20.54
C PRO A 219 31.81 -4.51 -19.35
N PHE A 220 31.30 -4.51 -18.12
CA PHE A 220 32.14 -4.55 -16.93
C PHE A 220 32.90 -5.89 -16.82
N LEU A 221 32.20 -7.01 -16.98
CA LEU A 221 32.79 -8.34 -16.89
C LEU A 221 33.76 -8.63 -18.04
N LEU A 222 33.52 -8.07 -19.23
CA LEU A 222 34.41 -8.22 -20.38
C LEU A 222 35.67 -7.35 -20.27
N TYR A 223 35.51 -6.05 -19.99
CA TYR A 223 36.58 -5.07 -20.20
C TYR A 223 37.18 -4.48 -18.91
N GLN A 224 36.42 -4.46 -17.81
CA GLN A 224 36.83 -3.74 -16.59
C GLN A 224 37.33 -4.68 -15.47
N ALA A 225 36.94 -5.95 -15.48
CA ALA A 225 37.46 -6.97 -14.57
C ALA A 225 38.89 -7.39 -14.95
N VAL A 226 39.87 -6.53 -14.65
CA VAL A 226 41.29 -6.81 -14.91
C VAL A 226 41.81 -7.82 -13.89
N GLY A 227 42.04 -9.06 -14.33
CA GLY A 227 42.56 -10.15 -13.50
C GLY A 227 41.52 -11.23 -13.17
N GLU A 228 41.99 -12.49 -13.12
CA GLU A 228 41.13 -13.67 -12.96
C GLU A 228 40.39 -13.69 -11.62
N GLU A 229 41.04 -13.26 -10.54
CA GLU A 229 40.43 -13.25 -9.20
C GLU A 229 39.31 -12.20 -9.07
N LEU A 230 39.47 -11.02 -9.68
CA LEU A 230 38.44 -9.98 -9.67
C LEU A 230 37.26 -10.38 -10.56
N PHE A 231 37.54 -10.99 -11.71
CA PHE A 231 36.51 -11.54 -12.57
C PHE A 231 35.67 -12.58 -11.86
N GLN A 232 36.30 -13.58 -11.23
CA GLN A 232 35.56 -14.65 -10.55
C GLN A 232 34.69 -14.09 -9.42
N ARG A 233 35.19 -13.13 -8.63
CA ARG A 233 34.39 -12.46 -7.59
C ARG A 233 33.19 -11.70 -8.15
N CYS A 234 33.37 -11.01 -9.28
CA CYS A 234 32.29 -10.27 -9.94
C CYS A 234 31.27 -11.24 -10.56
N LEU A 235 31.72 -12.34 -11.15
CA LEU A 235 30.87 -13.38 -11.69
C LEU A 235 30.05 -14.06 -10.59
N ASP A 236 30.66 -14.34 -9.43
CA ASP A 236 29.95 -14.87 -8.26
C ASP A 236 28.91 -13.87 -7.72
N ARG A 237 29.21 -12.55 -7.74
CA ARG A 237 28.24 -11.49 -7.38
C ARG A 237 27.07 -11.46 -8.38
N PHE A 238 27.35 -11.63 -9.67
CA PHE A 238 26.33 -11.74 -10.70
C PHE A 238 25.42 -12.96 -10.49
N TYR A 239 25.98 -14.13 -10.20
CA TYR A 239 25.19 -15.31 -9.89
C TYR A 239 24.31 -15.14 -8.65
N LYS A 240 24.83 -14.52 -7.60
CA LYS A 240 24.04 -14.21 -6.39
C LYS A 240 22.90 -13.24 -6.68
N PHE A 241 23.16 -12.21 -7.49
CA PHE A 241 22.12 -11.27 -7.90
C PHE A 241 20.98 -11.98 -8.65
N MET A 242 21.33 -12.92 -9.54
CA MET A 242 20.41 -13.70 -10.37
C MET A 242 19.83 -14.97 -9.70
N GLU A 243 20.17 -15.26 -8.44
CA GLU A 243 19.71 -16.46 -7.71
C GLU A 243 18.17 -16.63 -7.70
N PRO A 244 17.34 -15.56 -7.59
CA PRO A 244 15.89 -15.70 -7.63
C PRO A 244 15.29 -16.02 -9.01
N TYR A 245 16.10 -16.00 -10.08
CA TYR A 245 15.63 -16.25 -11.44
C TYR A 245 15.26 -17.73 -11.64
N LYS A 246 14.12 -18.00 -12.30
CA LYS A 246 13.59 -19.37 -12.43
C LYS A 246 14.45 -20.27 -13.34
N GLU A 247 15.01 -19.73 -14.41
CA GLU A 247 15.76 -20.49 -15.42
C GLU A 247 17.28 -20.30 -15.27
N GLN A 248 17.85 -20.89 -14.23
CA GLN A 248 19.28 -20.76 -13.91
C GLN A 248 20.24 -21.21 -15.03
N LYS A 249 19.77 -22.03 -15.97
CA LYS A 249 20.54 -22.42 -17.16
C LYS A 249 20.92 -21.22 -18.02
N ASP A 250 20.01 -20.26 -18.17
CA ASP A 250 20.26 -19.07 -19.01
C ASP A 250 21.32 -18.17 -18.38
N VAL A 251 21.29 -18.03 -17.05
CA VAL A 251 22.29 -17.29 -16.27
C VAL A 251 23.68 -17.93 -16.38
N GLN A 252 23.75 -19.27 -16.31
CA GLN A 252 25.00 -20.00 -16.51
C GLN A 252 25.54 -19.84 -17.93
N GLN A 253 24.67 -19.87 -18.95
CA GLN A 253 25.10 -19.64 -20.33
C GLN A 253 25.62 -18.23 -20.55
N ILE A 254 25.03 -17.21 -19.91
CA ILE A 254 25.56 -15.84 -19.93
C ILE A 254 26.99 -15.81 -19.38
N GLY A 255 27.22 -16.44 -18.22
CA GLY A 255 28.55 -16.52 -17.62
C GLY A 255 29.57 -17.24 -18.51
N LEU A 256 29.17 -18.36 -19.14
CA LEU A 256 30.02 -19.11 -20.06
C LEU A 256 30.37 -18.33 -21.31
N SER A 257 29.40 -17.66 -21.94
CA SER A 257 29.64 -16.81 -23.12
C SER A 257 30.57 -15.64 -22.79
N ILE A 258 30.45 -15.04 -21.61
CA ILE A 258 31.39 -14.00 -21.14
C ILE A 258 32.81 -14.58 -21.00
N CYS A 259 32.98 -15.76 -20.38
CA CYS A 259 34.29 -16.41 -20.29
C CYS A 259 34.90 -16.69 -21.67
N GLN A 260 34.09 -17.19 -22.61
CA GLN A 260 34.54 -17.50 -23.97
C GLN A 260 34.92 -16.24 -24.75
N LEU A 261 34.18 -15.14 -24.57
CA LEU A 261 34.50 -13.85 -25.19
C LEU A 261 35.73 -13.17 -24.60
N ARG A 262 36.09 -13.44 -23.34
CA ARG A 262 37.38 -12.99 -22.78
C ARG A 262 38.57 -13.79 -23.31
N ALA A 263 38.35 -15.06 -23.66
CA ALA A 263 39.37 -15.91 -24.27
C ALA A 263 39.54 -15.64 -25.77
N ASP A 264 38.45 -15.34 -26.47
CA ASP A 264 38.40 -14.97 -27.88
C ASP A 264 37.44 -13.80 -28.11
N GLU A 265 37.98 -12.58 -28.06
CA GLU A 265 37.20 -11.36 -28.22
C GLU A 265 36.48 -11.29 -29.57
N ASN A 266 37.01 -11.92 -30.62
CA ASN A 266 36.45 -11.82 -31.98
C ASN A 266 35.41 -12.90 -32.29
N ASN A 267 34.99 -13.68 -31.30
CA ASN A 267 33.97 -14.69 -31.48
C ASN A 267 32.57 -14.06 -31.65
N ALA A 268 32.24 -13.71 -32.89
CA ALA A 268 30.96 -13.09 -33.27
C ALA A 268 29.73 -13.95 -32.92
N LYS A 269 29.90 -15.27 -32.86
CA LYS A 269 28.86 -16.22 -32.48
C LYS A 269 28.53 -16.10 -31.00
N GLU A 270 29.54 -16.08 -30.13
CA GLU A 270 29.34 -15.92 -28.69
C GLU A 270 28.85 -14.51 -28.31
N ARG A 271 29.22 -13.47 -29.08
CA ARG A 271 28.63 -12.12 -28.91
C ARG A 271 27.13 -12.13 -29.19
N SER A 272 26.74 -12.68 -30.35
CA SER A 272 25.32 -12.81 -30.73
C SER A 272 24.54 -13.67 -29.72
N ARG A 273 25.15 -14.75 -29.24
CA ARG A 273 24.57 -15.62 -28.21
C ARG A 273 24.35 -14.87 -26.90
N LEU A 274 25.34 -14.12 -26.44
CA LEU A 274 25.25 -13.34 -25.20
C LEU A 274 24.13 -12.30 -25.27
N GLU A 275 24.00 -11.57 -26.38
CA GLU A 275 22.91 -10.61 -26.60
C GLU A 275 21.53 -11.28 -26.54
N LEU A 276 21.37 -12.43 -27.21
CA LEU A 276 20.10 -13.16 -27.22
C LEU A 276 19.76 -13.74 -25.85
N LEU A 277 20.75 -14.19 -25.08
CA LEU A 277 20.55 -14.64 -23.70
C LEU A 277 20.12 -13.48 -22.78
N CYS A 278 20.73 -12.30 -22.92
CA CYS A 278 20.32 -11.11 -22.17
C CYS A 278 18.87 -10.70 -22.51
N LYS A 279 18.50 -10.73 -23.79
CA LYS A 279 17.13 -10.50 -24.26
C LYS A 279 16.15 -11.54 -23.71
N LYS A 280 16.51 -12.82 -23.71
CA LYS A 280 15.68 -13.91 -23.17
C LYS A 280 15.42 -13.72 -21.67
N VAL A 281 16.47 -13.42 -20.91
CA VAL A 281 16.39 -13.21 -19.46
C VAL A 281 15.55 -11.97 -19.14
N GLY A 282 15.75 -10.87 -19.86
CA GLY A 282 14.93 -9.67 -19.73
C GLY A 282 13.46 -9.90 -20.08
N ALA A 283 13.18 -10.58 -21.20
CA ALA A 283 11.80 -10.89 -21.62
C ALA A 283 11.07 -11.80 -20.62
N MET A 284 11.77 -12.79 -20.05
CA MET A 284 11.22 -13.64 -18.99
C MET A 284 10.97 -12.87 -17.69
N TYR A 285 11.84 -11.94 -17.33
CA TYR A 285 11.71 -11.13 -16.11
C TYR A 285 10.51 -10.17 -16.18
N HIS A 286 10.28 -9.58 -17.36
CA HIS A 286 9.19 -8.63 -17.60
C HIS A 286 7.91 -9.25 -18.14
N GLU A 287 7.78 -10.57 -18.09
CA GLU A 287 6.60 -11.31 -18.58
C GLU A 287 6.26 -11.03 -20.07
N ARG A 288 7.25 -10.63 -20.88
CA ARG A 288 7.12 -10.40 -22.34
C ARG A 288 7.26 -11.71 -23.12
N PHE A 289 6.36 -12.66 -22.85
CA PHE A 289 6.44 -14.01 -23.41
C PHE A 289 6.31 -14.06 -24.94
N GLU A 290 5.75 -13.03 -25.56
CA GLU A 290 5.58 -12.89 -27.01
C GLU A 290 6.91 -12.92 -27.77
N LEU A 291 8.00 -12.44 -27.15
CA LEU A 291 9.32 -12.34 -27.76
C LEU A 291 10.14 -13.64 -27.64
N LEU A 292 9.72 -14.57 -26.77
CA LEU A 292 10.50 -15.77 -26.46
C LEU A 292 10.61 -16.78 -27.62
N PRO A 293 9.55 -17.05 -28.42
CA PRO A 293 9.65 -18.00 -29.53
C PRO A 293 10.68 -17.57 -30.57
N ASP A 294 10.74 -16.27 -30.87
CA ASP A 294 11.69 -15.72 -31.85
C ASP A 294 13.12 -15.76 -31.31
N ILE A 295 13.32 -15.40 -30.03
CA ILE A 295 14.64 -15.46 -29.38
C ILE A 295 15.14 -16.91 -29.28
N GLN A 296 14.27 -17.86 -28.91
CA GLN A 296 14.61 -19.28 -28.83
C GLN A 296 14.97 -19.85 -30.21
N LYS A 297 14.26 -19.44 -31.26
CA LYS A 297 14.57 -19.83 -32.63
C LYS A 297 15.94 -19.32 -33.06
N GLN A 298 16.24 -18.05 -32.80
CA GLN A 298 17.55 -17.45 -33.11
C GLN A 298 18.70 -18.12 -32.33
N LEU A 299 18.48 -18.47 -31.05
CA LEU A 299 19.44 -19.24 -30.25
C LEU A 299 19.67 -20.64 -30.83
N ALA A 300 18.60 -21.34 -31.24
CA ALA A 300 18.69 -22.68 -31.82
C ALA A 300 19.36 -22.67 -33.21
N ASP A 301 19.15 -21.63 -34.00
CA ASP A 301 19.80 -21.47 -35.31
C ASP A 301 21.30 -21.23 -35.16
N LEU A 302 21.73 -20.46 -34.15
CA LEU A 302 23.15 -20.30 -33.80
C LEU A 302 23.79 -21.62 -33.32
N GLU A 303 23.06 -22.47 -32.59
CA GLU A 303 23.57 -23.78 -32.15
C GLU A 303 23.71 -24.79 -33.30
N LYS A 304 22.93 -24.65 -34.38
CA LYS A 304 23.01 -25.51 -35.57
C LYS A 304 24.11 -25.16 -36.56
N GLU A 305 24.64 -23.93 -36.50
CA GLU A 305 25.81 -23.51 -37.30
C GLU A 305 27.15 -23.92 -36.66
N SER A 306 27.19 -25.06 -35.95
CA SER A 306 28.36 -25.70 -35.35
C SER A 306 28.49 -27.14 -35.85
#